data_AF-A0A4P6F377-F1
#
_entry.id   AF-A0A4P6F377-F1
#
_cell.length_a   1.000
_cell.length_b   1.000
_cell.length_c   1.000
_cell.angle_alpha   90.00
_cell.angle_beta   90.00
_cell.angle_gamma   90.00
#
_symmetry.space_group_name_H-M   'P 1'
#
loop_
_entity.id
_entity.type
_entity.pdbx_description
1 polymer ?
#
loop_
_entity_poly.entity_id
_entity_poly.type
_entity_poly.pdbx_seq_one_letter_code
_entity_poly.pdbx_strand_id
1 'polypeptide(L)'
;MSDRIVSLLRTYVPKAWGLVVGALLAWLGIHAPWAVHVLDSLGIDLTSPAAVLVVVAGSESAWYAIWRALEPRLPDWMTRIVLGSAKPPIYTPPEA
;
A
#
# COMPACT_ATOMS: atom_id res chain seq x y z
N MET A 1 -22.23 4.87 6.19
CA MET A 1 -21.19 3.85 6.47
C MET A 1 -20.87 3.94 7.94
N SER A 2 -20.91 2.82 8.67
CA SER A 2 -20.54 2.78 10.10
C SER A 2 -19.03 2.99 10.26
N ASP A 3 -18.57 3.74 11.26
CA ASP A 3 -17.15 4.02 11.53
C ASP A 3 -16.31 2.74 11.67
N ARG A 4 -16.94 1.63 12.09
CA ARG A 4 -16.31 0.30 12.13
C ARG A 4 -15.86 -0.17 10.75
N ILE A 5 -16.68 0.02 9.72
CA ILE A 5 -16.35 -0.38 8.34
C ILE A 5 -15.19 0.46 7.81
N VAL A 6 -15.17 1.76 8.11
CA VAL A 6 -14.09 2.68 7.72
C VAL A 6 -12.78 2.29 8.40
N SER A 7 -12.82 1.95 9.70
CA SER A 7 -11.65 1.50 10.46
C SER A 7 -11.08 0.18 9.94
N LEU A 8 -11.96 -0.79 9.63
CA LEU A 8 -11.56 -2.06 9.02
C LEU A 8 -10.91 -1.83 7.64
N LEU A 9 -11.52 -1.01 6.78
CA LEU A 9 -10.98 -0.73 5.46
C LEU A 9 -9.60 -0.06 5.52
N ARG A 10 -9.40 0.92 6.41
CA ARG A 10 -8.08 1.55 6.60
C ARG A 10 -7.00 0.60 7.11
N THR A 11 -7.38 -0.51 7.74
CA THR A 11 -6.43 -1.47 8.30
C THR A 11 -6.14 -2.61 7.33
N TYR A 12 -7.18 -3.14 6.68
CA TYR A 12 -7.06 -4.33 5.84
C TYR A 12 -6.65 -4.00 4.41
N VAL A 13 -7.03 -2.84 3.87
CA VAL A 13 -6.66 -2.47 2.49
C VAL A 13 -5.14 -2.31 2.33
N PRO A 14 -4.41 -1.60 3.21
CA PRO A 14 -2.94 -1.55 3.12
C PRO A 14 -2.32 -2.94 3.24
N LYS A 15 -2.77 -3.76 4.21
CA LYS A 15 -2.26 -5.13 4.39
C LYS A 15 -2.49 -6.02 3.17
N ALA A 16 -3.65 -5.90 2.53
CA ALA A 16 -3.97 -6.63 1.31
C ALA A 16 -3.03 -6.20 0.17
N TRP A 17 -2.73 -4.91 0.05
CA TRP A 17 -1.74 -4.42 -0.92
C TRP A 17 -0.33 -4.90 -0.60
N GLY A 18 0.11 -4.89 0.65
CA GLY A 18 1.41 -5.45 1.05
C GLY A 18 1.55 -6.92 0.71
N LEU A 19 0.48 -7.71 0.87
CA LEU A 19 0.43 -9.11 0.43
C LEU A 19 0.54 -9.24 -1.09
N VAL A 20 -0.18 -8.42 -1.85
CA VAL A 20 -0.10 -8.42 -3.32
C VAL A 20 1.31 -8.06 -3.79
N VAL A 21 1.92 -7.02 -3.23
CA VAL A 21 3.28 -6.59 -3.58
C VAL A 21 4.29 -7.67 -3.20
N GLY A 22 4.19 -8.24 -1.99
CA GLY A 22 5.06 -9.34 -1.56
C GLY A 22 4.95 -10.57 -2.46
N ALA A 23 3.72 -10.95 -2.85
CA ALA A 23 3.48 -12.05 -3.79
C ALA A 23 4.06 -11.73 -5.18
N LEU A 24 3.97 -10.48 -5.63
CA LEU A 24 4.52 -10.03 -6.91
C LEU A 24 6.05 -10.06 -6.90
N LEU A 25 6.70 -9.64 -5.81
CA LEU A 25 8.14 -9.76 -5.62
C LEU A 25 8.59 -11.23 -5.61
N ALA A 26 7.86 -12.11 -4.92
CA ALA A 26 8.14 -13.54 -4.92
C ALA A 26 7.99 -14.15 -6.31
N TRP A 27 6.91 -13.80 -7.04
CA TRP A 27 6.70 -14.21 -8.42
C TRP A 27 7.82 -13.71 -9.34
N LEU A 28 8.25 -12.45 -9.17
CA LEU A 28 9.35 -11.86 -9.93
C LEU A 28 10.66 -12.61 -9.68
N GLY A 29 10.94 -12.99 -8.43
CA GLY A 29 12.12 -13.79 -8.08
C GLY A 29 12.14 -15.17 -8.75
N ILE A 30 10.98 -15.79 -8.93
CA ILE A 30 10.85 -17.11 -9.56
C ILE A 30 10.91 -17.01 -11.09
N HIS A 31 10.16 -16.07 -11.69
CA HIS A 31 9.93 -16.02 -13.14
C HIS A 31 10.82 -15.03 -13.89
N ALA A 32 11.44 -14.07 -13.19
CA ALA A 32 12.30 -13.05 -13.77
C ALA A 32 13.56 -12.81 -12.91
N PRO A 33 14.44 -13.81 -12.77
CA PRO A 33 15.64 -13.69 -11.93
C PRO A 33 16.62 -12.59 -12.41
N TRP A 34 16.56 -12.20 -13.68
CA TRP A 34 17.31 -11.04 -14.18
C TRP A 34 16.91 -9.73 -13.49
N ALA A 35 15.63 -9.58 -13.10
CA ALA A 35 15.16 -8.39 -12.40
C ALA A 35 15.69 -8.34 -10.97
N VAL A 36 15.84 -9.51 -10.32
CA VAL A 36 16.50 -9.62 -9.01
C VAL A 36 17.97 -9.20 -9.12
N HIS A 37 18.69 -9.65 -10.14
CA HIS A 37 20.09 -9.23 -10.35
C HIS A 37 20.23 -7.72 -10.61
N VAL A 38 19.28 -7.11 -11.32
CA VAL A 38 19.28 -5.65 -11.51
C VAL A 38 19.06 -4.94 -10.17
N LEU A 39 18.12 -5.39 -9.35
CA LEU A 39 17.88 -4.81 -8.02
C LEU A 39 19.09 -4.99 -7.09
N ASP A 40 19.71 -6.17 -7.12
CA ASP A 40 20.93 -6.46 -6.37
C ASP A 40 22.09 -5.55 -6.82
N SER A 41 22.25 -5.31 -8.13
CA SER A 41 23.25 -4.37 -8.67
C SER A 41 23.01 -2.91 -8.26
N LEU A 42 21.78 -2.57 -7.88
CA LEU A 42 21.40 -1.27 -7.31
C LEU A 42 21.54 -1.22 -5.77
N GLY A 43 22.03 -2.30 -5.16
CA GLY A 43 22.19 -2.43 -3.70
C GLY A 43 20.91 -2.84 -2.97
N ILE A 44 19.89 -3.32 -3.69
CA ILE A 44 18.62 -3.78 -3.12
C ILE A 44 18.64 -5.31 -3.04
N ASP A 45 19.08 -5.82 -1.89
CA ASP A 45 19.11 -7.25 -1.59
C ASP A 45 17.71 -7.76 -1.21
N LEU A 46 16.98 -8.35 -2.16
CA LEU A 46 15.66 -8.93 -1.91
C LEU A 46 15.67 -10.21 -1.05
N THR A 47 16.83 -10.77 -0.73
CA THR A 47 16.94 -11.91 0.21
C THR A 47 16.90 -11.46 1.66
N SER A 48 17.22 -10.17 1.92
CA SER A 48 17.12 -9.56 3.23
C SER A 48 15.65 -9.23 3.59
N PRO A 49 15.10 -9.77 4.68
CA PRO A 49 13.74 -9.43 5.11
C PRO A 49 13.54 -7.93 5.36
N ALA A 50 14.60 -7.23 5.80
CA ALA A 50 14.55 -5.79 6.05
C ALA A 50 14.45 -5.00 4.74
N ALA A 51 15.20 -5.38 3.70
CA ALA A 51 15.14 -4.73 2.39
C ALA A 51 13.77 -4.97 1.74
N VAL A 52 13.24 -6.19 1.82
CA VAL A 52 11.88 -6.50 1.34
C VAL A 52 10.83 -5.63 2.04
N LEU A 53 10.92 -5.47 3.38
CA LEU A 53 10.03 -4.60 4.12
C LEU A 53 10.11 -3.14 3.68
N VAL A 54 11.32 -2.62 3.45
CA VAL A 54 11.51 -1.25 2.96
C VAL A 54 10.93 -1.08 1.55
N VAL A 55 11.14 -2.04 0.66
CA VAL A 55 10.59 -2.00 -0.70
C VAL A 55 9.07 -2.07 -0.67
N VAL A 56 8.49 -2.96 0.14
CA VAL A 56 7.03 -3.08 0.29
C VAL A 56 6.45 -1.79 0.88
N ALA A 57 6.99 -1.29 1.99
CA ALA A 57 6.51 -0.06 2.63
C ALA A 57 6.68 1.16 1.72
N GLY A 58 7.80 1.26 0.99
CA GLY A 58 8.04 2.30 0.00
C GLY A 58 7.05 2.22 -1.16
N SER A 59 6.78 1.01 -1.67
CA SER A 59 5.80 0.77 -2.73
C SER A 59 4.38 1.12 -2.28
N GLU A 60 3.99 0.74 -1.07
CA GLU A 60 2.71 1.12 -0.47
C GLU A 60 2.59 2.64 -0.28
N SER A 61 3.65 3.29 0.19
CA SER A 61 3.69 4.74 0.39
C SER A 61 3.57 5.49 -0.94
N ALA A 62 4.31 5.05 -1.96
CA ALA A 62 4.24 5.59 -3.31
C ALA A 62 2.85 5.37 -3.92
N TRP A 63 2.30 4.16 -3.77
CA TRP A 63 0.93 3.83 -4.19
C TRP A 63 -0.08 4.77 -3.53
N TYR A 64 -0.03 4.92 -2.20
CA TYR A 64 -0.91 5.82 -1.46
C TYR A 64 -0.78 7.27 -1.95
N ALA A 65 0.44 7.77 -2.14
CA ALA A 65 0.69 9.12 -2.64
C ALA A 65 0.13 9.34 -4.05
N ILE A 66 0.32 8.38 -4.96
CA ILE A 66 -0.21 8.40 -6.33
C ILE A 66 -1.74 8.47 -6.30
N TRP A 67 -2.39 7.59 -5.53
CA TRP A 67 -3.85 7.56 -5.45
C TRP A 67 -4.44 8.81 -4.78
N ARG A 68 -3.74 9.39 -3.79
CA ARG A 68 -4.12 10.67 -3.19
C ARG A 68 -3.98 11.83 -4.18
N ALA A 69 -2.97 11.81 -5.04
CA ALA A 69 -2.79 12.81 -6.11
C ALA A 69 -3.83 12.66 -7.25
N LEU A 70 -4.29 11.43 -7.49
CA LEU A 70 -5.30 11.10 -8.50
C LEU A 70 -6.74 11.28 -8.00
N GLU A 71 -6.98 11.29 -6.69
CA GLU A 71 -8.29 11.51 -6.07
C GLU A 71 -9.11 12.69 -6.64
N PRO A 72 -8.54 13.86 -6.97
CA PRO A 72 -9.30 14.96 -7.58
C PRO A 72 -9.91 14.62 -8.94
N ARG A 73 -9.41 13.57 -9.62
CA ARG A 73 -9.82 13.16 -10.96
C ARG A 73 -10.61 11.84 -10.97
N LEU A 74 -10.77 11.20 -9.82
CA LEU A 74 -11.35 9.87 -9.73
C LEU A 74 -12.73 9.88 -9.08
N PRO A 75 -13.64 8.98 -9.52
CA PRO A 75 -14.91 8.78 -8.84
C PRO A 75 -14.70 8.31 -7.40
N ASP A 76 -15.54 8.80 -6.50
CA ASP A 76 -15.46 8.56 -5.06
C ASP A 76 -15.57 7.07 -4.66
N TRP A 77 -16.15 6.24 -5.53
CA TRP A 77 -16.22 4.79 -5.34
C TRP A 77 -14.86 4.10 -5.58
N MET A 78 -14.05 4.63 -6.50
CA MET A 78 -12.77 4.04 -6.89
C MET A 78 -11.69 4.35 -5.87
N THR A 79 -11.69 5.57 -5.32
CA THR A 79 -10.83 5.95 -4.19
C THR A 79 -11.15 5.15 -2.93
N ARG A 80 -12.41 4.79 -2.69
CA ARG A 80 -12.79 3.91 -1.56
C ARG A 80 -12.28 2.48 -1.72
N ILE A 81 -12.26 1.93 -2.93
CA ILE A 81 -11.72 0.58 -3.18
C ILE A 81 -10.21 0.58 -2.96
N VAL A 82 -9.51 1.61 -3.42
CA VAL A 82 -8.04 1.60 -3.45
C VAL A 82 -7.41 2.14 -2.15
N LEU A 83 -8.02 3.14 -1.52
CA LEU A 83 -7.51 3.76 -0.28
C LEU A 83 -8.29 3.32 0.98
N GLY A 84 -9.31 2.47 0.83
CA GLY A 84 -10.17 1.99 1.90
C GLY A 84 -11.20 3.00 2.41
N SER A 85 -10.85 4.28 2.56
CA SER A 85 -11.80 5.34 2.89
C SER A 85 -11.25 6.72 2.55
N ALA A 86 -12.01 7.49 1.76
CA ALA A 86 -11.71 8.88 1.44
C ALA A 86 -12.16 9.87 2.55
N LYS A 87 -12.80 9.39 3.63
CA LYS A 87 -13.32 10.29 4.68
C LYS A 87 -12.30 10.48 5.81
N PRO A 88 -11.82 11.71 6.08
CA PRO A 88 -11.04 12.00 7.27
C PRO A 88 -11.91 11.78 8.53
N PRO A 89 -11.33 11.25 9.63
CA PRO A 89 -12.05 11.06 10.88
C PRO A 89 -12.42 12.43 11.46
N ILE A 90 -13.68 12.61 11.86
CA ILE A 90 -14.13 13.77 12.63
C ILE A 90 -14.06 13.34 14.10
N TYR A 91 -13.14 13.91 14.85
CA TYR A 91 -13.09 13.73 16.30
C TYR A 91 -13.95 14.82 16.94
N THR A 92 -15.02 14.42 17.61
CA THR A 92 -15.75 15.35 18.48
C THR A 92 -14.85 15.68 19.67
N PRO A 93 -14.61 16.96 19.99
CA PRO A 93 -13.89 17.33 21.21
C PRO A 93 -14.60 16.74 22.45
N PRO A 94 -13.87 16.35 23.51
CA PRO A 94 -14.50 15.97 24.77
C PRO A 94 -15.34 17.13 25.29
N GLU A 95 -16.60 16.89 25.68
CA GLU A 95 -17.37 17.86 26.48
C GLU A 95 -16.64 18.08 27.81
N ALA A 96 -16.43 19.34 28.16
CA ALA A 96 -15.73 19.77 29.37
C ALA A 96 -16.61 19.68 30.62
#